data_AF-A0A5D0RQA5-F1
#
_entry.id   AF-A0A5D0RQA5-F1
#
_cell.length_a   1.000
_cell.length_b   1.000
_cell.length_c   1.000
_cell.angle_alpha   90.00
_cell.angle_beta   90.00
_cell.angle_gamma   90.00
#
_symmetry.space_group_name_H-M   'P 1'
#
loop_
_entity.id
_entity.type
_entity.pdbx_description
1 polymer ?
#
loop_
_entity_poly.entity_id
_entity_poly.type
_entity_poly.pdbx_seq_one_letter_code
_entity_poly.pdbx_strand_id
1 'polypeptide(L)'
;MTLAYWQTIWGGSALAAYAGASGVPRAVWDFSKQVYTSGWSLARPSAAVTTTGAGDLVPVASDVARIVGAGANRGLMLEPASANRSSAPSAPISLAGVYKTGDAAATLSVADDTALLGAAGLGALTGGKAFLLDNSAGTGNARMALQRTVDSTGDWVASAWVRATGPFTLRTGYGGYPPIGQLPGDPAVTSGGYVRVRRDRTQKSAGAFNAADVLWCDIASGAKAWIALPQWEPGRTGMTSIIQTDGSMTSRAAETLVLSPPPGTYDITVTFADGSSTTTENAVVTDGFSVAAQEKRVTMVRAY
;
A
#
# COMPACT_ATOMS: atom_id res chain seq x y z
N MET A 1 -23.78 34.84 13.36
CA MET A 1 -22.76 35.57 12.59
C MET A 1 -22.43 34.75 11.34
N THR A 2 -23.41 34.53 10.46
CA THR A 2 -23.38 33.36 9.55
C THR A 2 -23.80 33.66 8.10
N LEU A 3 -24.21 34.90 7.79
CA LEU A 3 -24.63 35.29 6.43
C LEU A 3 -23.60 36.13 5.65
N ALA A 4 -22.62 36.73 6.31
CA ALA A 4 -21.63 37.58 5.63
C ALA A 4 -20.53 36.80 4.90
N TYR A 5 -20.30 35.52 5.24
CA TYR A 5 -19.31 34.68 4.56
C TYR A 5 -19.80 34.11 3.22
N TRP A 6 -21.10 34.21 2.94
CA TRP A 6 -21.71 33.62 1.74
C TRP A 6 -21.58 34.50 0.49
N GLN A 7 -21.59 35.83 0.60
CA GLN A 7 -21.59 36.70 -0.59
C GLN A 7 -20.23 36.83 -1.27
N THR A 8 -19.11 36.59 -0.59
CA THR A 8 -17.76 36.63 -1.17
C THR A 8 -17.35 35.35 -1.91
N ILE A 9 -18.07 34.25 -1.72
CA ILE A 9 -17.72 32.91 -2.27
C ILE A 9 -18.17 32.72 -3.73
N TRP A 10 -19.15 33.50 -4.20
CA TRP A 10 -19.77 33.29 -5.52
C TRP A 10 -19.12 34.07 -6.66
N GLY A 11 -18.01 34.76 -6.37
CA GLY A 11 -17.24 35.58 -7.33
C GLY A 11 -16.18 34.82 -8.13
N GLY A 12 -16.17 33.48 -8.09
CA GLY A 12 -15.30 32.64 -8.90
C GLY A 12 -16.06 31.41 -9.41
N SER A 13 -16.00 31.15 -10.71
CA SER A 13 -16.77 30.10 -11.42
C SER A 13 -16.66 28.68 -10.85
N ALA A 14 -15.65 28.39 -10.02
CA ALA A 14 -15.40 27.07 -9.46
C ALA A 14 -16.43 26.64 -8.40
N LEU A 15 -16.98 27.56 -7.58
CA LEU A 15 -17.82 27.19 -6.43
C LEU A 15 -19.32 27.07 -6.76
N ALA A 16 -19.78 27.72 -7.84
CA ALA A 16 -21.15 27.65 -8.32
C ALA A 16 -21.59 26.20 -8.64
N ALA A 17 -20.68 25.34 -9.12
CA ALA A 17 -20.95 23.93 -9.40
C ALA A 17 -21.26 23.09 -8.14
N TYR A 18 -20.98 23.63 -6.94
CA TYR A 18 -21.16 22.94 -5.67
C TYR A 18 -22.30 23.50 -4.82
N ALA A 19 -23.09 24.43 -5.36
CA ALA A 19 -24.34 24.87 -4.77
C ALA A 19 -25.51 23.96 -5.18
N GLY A 20 -26.46 23.75 -4.27
CA GLY A 20 -27.76 23.15 -4.57
C GLY A 20 -28.69 24.11 -5.33
N ALA A 21 -29.83 23.60 -5.79
CA ALA A 21 -30.82 24.39 -6.54
C ALA A 21 -31.37 25.60 -5.76
N SER A 22 -31.37 25.53 -4.43
CA SER A 22 -31.76 26.61 -3.51
C SER A 22 -30.63 27.62 -3.22
N GLY A 23 -29.45 27.43 -3.83
CA GLY A 23 -28.25 28.19 -3.53
C GLY A 23 -27.53 27.74 -2.25
N VAL A 24 -28.02 26.72 -1.54
CA VAL A 24 -27.32 26.19 -0.35
C VAL A 24 -26.02 25.48 -0.77
N PRO A 25 -24.84 25.88 -0.27
CA PRO A 25 -23.58 25.24 -0.57
C PRO A 25 -23.59 23.85 0.05
N ARG A 26 -23.31 22.86 -0.77
CA ARG A 26 -23.14 21.49 -0.32
C ARG A 26 -21.87 21.40 0.51
N ALA A 27 -21.87 20.55 1.54
CA ALA A 27 -20.61 20.14 2.16
C ALA A 27 -19.91 19.20 1.18
N VAL A 28 -18.79 19.64 0.61
CA VAL A 28 -18.06 18.93 -0.43
C VAL A 28 -16.59 18.90 -0.08
N TRP A 29 -15.96 17.77 -0.37
CA TRP A 29 -14.53 17.68 -0.55
C TRP A 29 -14.22 17.19 -1.95
N ASP A 30 -13.58 18.04 -2.75
CA ASP A 30 -13.08 17.73 -4.08
C ASP A 30 -11.54 17.81 -4.10
N PHE A 31 -10.90 16.64 -4.12
CA PHE A 31 -9.44 16.53 -4.11
C PHE A 31 -8.80 17.01 -5.42
N SER A 32 -9.54 16.94 -6.53
CA SER A 32 -9.04 17.32 -7.86
C SER A 32 -8.92 18.85 -8.00
N LYS A 33 -9.84 19.59 -7.37
CA LYS A 33 -9.87 21.05 -7.37
C LYS A 33 -9.33 21.69 -6.10
N GLN A 34 -8.95 20.88 -5.11
CA GLN A 34 -8.52 21.33 -3.78
C GLN A 34 -9.57 22.21 -3.07
N VAL A 35 -10.86 21.87 -3.24
CA VAL A 35 -11.98 22.60 -2.64
C VAL A 35 -12.57 21.80 -1.49
N TYR A 36 -12.78 22.46 -0.34
CA TYR A 36 -13.46 21.90 0.83
C TYR A 36 -14.36 22.95 1.47
N THR A 37 -15.59 22.57 1.83
CA THR A 37 -16.59 23.48 2.41
C THR A 37 -17.01 23.11 3.85
N SER A 38 -16.42 22.07 4.45
CA SER A 38 -16.69 21.62 5.82
C SER A 38 -15.44 21.19 6.61
N GLY A 39 -15.57 21.12 7.94
CA GLY A 39 -14.55 20.52 8.81
C GLY A 39 -14.56 18.99 8.70
N TRP A 40 -13.37 18.38 8.66
CA TRP A 40 -13.18 16.94 8.63
C TRP A 40 -11.95 16.57 9.47
N SER A 41 -11.90 15.32 9.90
CA SER A 41 -10.73 14.73 10.54
C SER A 41 -10.53 13.29 10.08
N LEU A 42 -9.34 12.76 10.35
CA LEU A 42 -9.01 11.36 10.14
C LEU A 42 -8.61 10.74 11.46
N ALA A 43 -9.14 9.55 11.73
CA ALA A 43 -8.72 8.72 12.83
C ALA A 43 -7.97 7.50 12.28
N ARG A 44 -6.72 7.32 12.71
CA ARG A 44 -5.93 6.10 12.54
C ARG A 44 -4.95 6.00 13.71
N PRO A 45 -5.15 5.05 14.65
CA PRO A 45 -4.30 4.89 15.84
C PRO A 45 -2.97 4.17 15.54
N SER A 46 -2.34 4.47 14.40
CA SER A 46 -1.03 3.93 14.02
C SER A 46 -0.38 4.81 12.94
N ALA A 47 0.94 4.78 12.86
CA ALA A 47 1.65 5.26 11.68
C ALA A 47 1.26 4.45 10.43
N ALA A 48 1.52 5.01 9.25
CA ALA A 48 1.29 4.34 7.97
C ALA A 48 2.26 4.90 6.91
N VAL A 49 2.23 4.33 5.70
CA VAL A 49 2.96 4.87 4.55
C VAL A 49 1.98 5.47 3.55
N THR A 50 2.37 6.60 2.94
CA THR A 50 1.66 7.21 1.82
C THR A 50 2.62 7.48 0.66
N THR A 51 2.07 7.88 -0.49
CA THR A 51 2.84 8.22 -1.68
C THR A 51 2.75 9.71 -1.92
N THR A 52 3.88 10.40 -2.03
CA THR A 52 3.92 11.83 -2.35
C THR A 52 3.47 12.09 -3.79
N GLY A 53 3.26 13.36 -4.15
CA GLY A 53 2.98 13.75 -5.54
C GLY A 53 4.09 13.39 -6.53
N ALA A 54 5.33 13.17 -6.05
CA ALA A 54 6.47 12.75 -6.85
C ALA A 54 6.60 11.21 -6.96
N GLY A 55 5.78 10.44 -6.23
CA GLY A 55 5.84 8.98 -6.20
C GLY A 55 6.62 8.41 -5.02
N ASP A 56 7.20 9.24 -4.15
CA ASP A 56 7.97 8.78 -2.99
C ASP A 56 7.06 8.15 -1.93
N LEU A 57 7.48 7.01 -1.39
CA LEU A 57 6.86 6.41 -0.23
C LEU A 57 7.43 7.02 1.04
N VAL A 58 6.56 7.66 1.83
CA VAL A 58 6.96 8.34 3.06
C VAL A 58 6.09 7.90 4.24
N PRO A 59 6.67 7.79 5.46
CA PRO A 59 5.90 7.53 6.65
C PRO A 59 5.02 8.74 6.99
N VAL A 60 3.84 8.47 7.53
CA VAL A 60 2.94 9.46 8.11
C VAL A 60 2.56 9.02 9.52
N ALA A 61 2.44 9.98 10.43
CA ALA A 61 2.05 9.72 11.82
C ALA A 61 0.61 9.20 11.94
N SER A 62 0.22 8.81 13.16
CA SER A 62 -1.19 8.56 13.50
C SER A 62 -2.04 9.80 13.22
N ASP A 63 -3.30 9.57 12.84
CA ASP A 63 -4.29 10.62 12.57
C ASP A 63 -3.90 11.63 11.47
N VAL A 64 -2.83 11.35 10.71
CA VAL A 64 -2.44 12.14 9.54
C VAL A 64 -3.01 11.53 8.27
N ALA A 65 -3.65 12.39 7.46
CA ALA A 65 -4.26 12.01 6.20
C ALA A 65 -3.26 11.45 5.19
N ARG A 66 -3.66 10.38 4.48
CA ARG A 66 -2.88 9.80 3.39
C ARG A 66 -3.45 10.26 2.06
N ILE A 67 -2.87 11.31 1.51
CA ILE A 67 -3.26 11.80 0.18
C ILE A 67 -2.33 11.19 -0.84
N VAL A 68 -2.90 10.47 -1.80
CA VAL A 68 -2.15 9.79 -2.87
C VAL A 68 -2.49 10.37 -4.24
N GLY A 69 -1.58 10.20 -5.19
CA GLY A 69 -1.72 10.75 -6.54
C GLY A 69 -1.23 12.19 -6.67
N ALA A 70 -1.32 12.73 -7.88
CA ALA A 70 -0.84 14.07 -8.23
C ALA A 70 -1.89 14.84 -9.04
N GLY A 71 -1.87 16.18 -8.93
CA GLY A 71 -2.78 17.07 -9.66
C GLY A 71 -4.25 16.69 -9.50
N ALA A 72 -4.96 16.55 -10.62
CA ALA A 72 -6.37 16.17 -10.66
C ALA A 72 -6.66 14.74 -10.17
N ASN A 73 -5.64 13.88 -10.08
CA ASN A 73 -5.77 12.47 -9.66
C ASN A 73 -5.51 12.26 -8.17
N ARG A 74 -5.45 13.34 -7.38
CA ARG A 74 -5.30 13.26 -5.93
C ARG A 74 -6.56 12.65 -5.31
N GLY A 75 -6.37 11.89 -4.25
CA GLY A 75 -7.47 11.37 -3.44
C GLY A 75 -7.02 10.95 -2.06
N LEU A 76 -7.99 10.83 -1.16
CA LEU A 76 -7.74 10.28 0.18
C LEU A 76 -7.67 8.76 0.09
N MET A 77 -6.58 8.20 0.58
CA MET A 77 -6.41 6.77 0.74
C MET A 77 -6.96 6.33 2.10
N LEU A 78 -8.04 5.57 2.05
CA LEU A 78 -8.53 4.80 3.19
C LEU A 78 -8.15 3.34 2.94
N GLU A 79 -7.68 2.64 3.95
CA GLU A 79 -7.41 1.22 3.86
C GLU A 79 -7.81 0.52 5.17
N PRO A 80 -8.42 -0.66 5.10
CA PRO A 80 -8.79 -1.42 6.28
C PRO A 80 -7.55 -1.85 7.09
N ALA A 81 -7.73 -2.23 8.36
CA ALA A 81 -6.61 -2.64 9.21
C ALA A 81 -5.87 -3.85 8.63
N SER A 82 -4.54 -3.83 8.61
CA SER A 82 -3.75 -4.94 8.08
C SER A 82 -2.47 -5.15 8.88
N ALA A 83 -1.84 -6.30 8.72
CA ALA A 83 -0.62 -6.66 9.43
C ALA A 83 0.42 -7.20 8.46
N ASN A 84 1.65 -6.71 8.59
CA ASN A 84 2.80 -7.31 7.94
C ASN A 84 3.46 -8.30 8.91
N ARG A 85 3.38 -9.58 8.56
CA ARG A 85 4.01 -10.67 9.33
C ARG A 85 5.46 -10.97 8.92
N SER A 86 6.02 -10.19 8.01
CA SER A 86 7.41 -10.32 7.63
C SER A 86 8.33 -10.11 8.83
N SER A 87 9.29 -11.03 9.03
CA SER A 87 10.34 -10.88 10.03
C SER A 87 11.51 -10.04 9.55
N ALA A 88 11.54 -9.65 8.29
CA ALA A 88 12.65 -8.89 7.73
C ALA A 88 12.40 -7.38 7.93
N PRO A 89 13.41 -6.62 8.41
CA PRO A 89 13.31 -5.17 8.54
C PRO A 89 13.15 -4.47 7.18
N SER A 90 12.42 -3.36 7.17
CA SER A 90 12.22 -2.50 6.00
C SER A 90 13.51 -1.79 5.57
N ALA A 91 14.37 -1.45 6.53
CA ALA A 91 15.70 -0.87 6.33
C ALA A 91 16.76 -1.83 6.90
N PRO A 92 17.21 -2.82 6.14
CA PRO A 92 18.10 -3.85 6.67
C PRO A 92 19.49 -3.32 7.00
N ILE A 93 19.98 -3.66 8.19
CA ILE A 93 21.38 -3.45 8.63
C ILE A 93 22.13 -4.77 8.87
N SER A 94 21.40 -5.88 8.85
CA SER A 94 21.90 -7.25 9.02
C SER A 94 20.94 -8.23 8.32
N LEU A 95 21.25 -9.53 8.37
CA LEU A 95 20.40 -10.59 7.83
C LEU A 95 19.31 -11.05 8.83
N ALA A 96 19.03 -10.27 9.87
CA ALA A 96 17.99 -10.60 10.83
C ALA A 96 16.64 -10.82 10.12
N GLY A 97 15.95 -11.91 10.45
CA GLY A 97 14.64 -12.23 9.89
C GLY A 97 14.64 -12.85 8.50
N VAL A 98 15.82 -13.07 7.89
CA VAL A 98 15.96 -13.79 6.61
C VAL A 98 17.03 -14.89 6.68
N TYR A 99 17.01 -15.82 5.74
CA TYR A 99 18.08 -16.80 5.54
C TYR A 99 18.17 -17.26 4.08
N LYS A 100 19.30 -17.88 3.72
CA LYS A 100 19.55 -18.42 2.37
C LYS A 100 19.33 -19.94 2.34
N THR A 101 18.80 -20.46 1.25
CA THR A 101 18.86 -21.88 0.89
C THR A 101 19.06 -22.06 -0.62
N GLY A 102 19.09 -23.32 -1.10
CA GLY A 102 19.36 -23.66 -2.49
C GLY A 102 20.87 -23.75 -2.76
N ASP A 103 21.32 -23.14 -3.85
CA ASP A 103 22.71 -23.20 -4.30
C ASP A 103 23.73 -22.78 -3.22
N ALA A 104 24.78 -23.58 -3.04
CA ALA A 104 25.81 -23.37 -2.02
C ALA A 104 26.75 -22.18 -2.33
N ALA A 105 26.97 -21.87 -3.61
CA ALA A 105 27.81 -20.76 -4.06
C ALA A 105 27.09 -19.41 -3.98
N ALA A 106 25.78 -19.41 -3.80
CA ALA A 106 25.02 -18.18 -3.61
C ALA A 106 25.35 -17.50 -2.27
N THR A 107 25.36 -16.17 -2.26
CA THR A 107 25.54 -15.35 -1.06
C THR A 107 24.29 -14.54 -0.77
N LEU A 108 24.00 -14.33 0.52
CA LEU A 108 22.95 -13.43 0.99
C LEU A 108 23.62 -12.35 1.84
N SER A 109 23.40 -11.09 1.51
CA SER A 109 24.02 -9.93 2.15
C SER A 109 23.06 -8.74 2.22
N VAL A 110 23.45 -7.69 2.93
CA VAL A 110 22.80 -6.38 2.86
C VAL A 110 23.62 -5.52 1.90
N ALA A 111 22.97 -4.96 0.89
CA ALA A 111 23.61 -4.09 -0.09
C ALA A 111 23.10 -2.65 0.05
N ASP A 112 24.00 -1.69 -0.14
CA ASP A 112 23.64 -0.30 -0.39
C ASP A 112 23.20 -0.17 -1.86
N ASP A 113 22.01 0.39 -2.05
CA ASP A 113 21.42 0.63 -3.35
C ASP A 113 20.64 1.95 -3.39
N THR A 114 21.19 2.94 -2.68
CA THR A 114 20.56 4.25 -2.42
C THR A 114 20.04 4.92 -3.69
N ALA A 115 20.79 4.86 -4.79
CA ALA A 115 20.40 5.51 -6.04
C ALA A 115 19.14 4.88 -6.66
N LEU A 116 19.08 3.55 -6.78
CA LEU A 116 17.94 2.86 -7.40
C LEU A 116 16.72 2.79 -6.47
N LEU A 117 16.93 2.67 -5.16
CA LEU A 117 15.85 2.77 -4.19
C LEU A 117 15.29 4.19 -4.11
N GLY A 118 16.15 5.22 -4.19
CA GLY A 118 15.72 6.62 -4.28
C GLY A 118 14.90 6.90 -5.53
N ALA A 119 15.36 6.42 -6.69
CA ALA A 119 14.62 6.56 -7.96
C ALA A 119 13.25 5.85 -7.96
N ALA A 120 13.11 4.79 -7.16
CA ALA A 120 11.83 4.10 -6.95
C ALA A 120 10.96 4.74 -5.84
N GLY A 121 11.41 5.85 -5.23
CA GLY A 121 10.71 6.52 -4.15
C GLY A 121 10.80 5.79 -2.80
N LEU A 122 11.72 4.84 -2.62
CA LEU A 122 11.80 3.97 -1.44
C LEU A 122 12.84 4.42 -0.41
N GLY A 123 13.60 5.48 -0.70
CA GLY A 123 14.75 5.90 0.10
C GLY A 123 14.41 6.14 1.58
N ALA A 124 13.30 6.82 1.85
CA ALA A 124 12.87 7.14 3.21
C ALA A 124 12.49 5.90 4.04
N LEU A 125 12.06 4.80 3.40
CA LEU A 125 11.62 3.60 4.11
C LEU A 125 12.73 2.57 4.30
N THR A 126 13.73 2.59 3.44
CA THR A 126 14.77 1.56 3.33
C THR A 126 16.13 2.02 3.82
N GLY A 127 16.33 3.33 4.03
CA GLY A 127 17.65 3.90 4.30
C GLY A 127 18.65 3.63 3.17
N GLY A 128 18.15 3.41 1.95
CA GLY A 128 18.97 3.06 0.78
C GLY A 128 19.52 1.64 0.79
N LYS A 129 18.96 0.73 1.60
CA LYS A 129 19.46 -0.65 1.73
C LYS A 129 18.45 -1.70 1.31
N ALA A 130 18.95 -2.80 0.77
CA ALA A 130 18.15 -3.96 0.39
C ALA A 130 18.89 -5.26 0.74
N PHE A 131 18.15 -6.36 0.81
CA PHE A 131 18.75 -7.69 0.83
C PHE A 131 19.23 -8.06 -0.57
N LEU A 132 20.48 -8.43 -0.72
CA LEU A 132 21.06 -8.92 -1.96
C LEU A 132 21.25 -10.43 -1.87
N LEU A 133 20.53 -11.16 -2.74
CA LEU A 133 20.78 -12.56 -3.04
C LEU A 133 21.60 -12.62 -4.34
N ASP A 134 22.88 -12.97 -4.23
CA ASP A 134 23.80 -13.08 -5.35
C ASP A 134 24.05 -14.55 -5.67
N ASN A 135 23.54 -15.02 -6.80
CA ASN A 135 23.70 -16.37 -7.33
C ASN A 135 24.47 -16.36 -8.66
N SER A 136 25.31 -15.35 -8.88
CA SER A 136 26.06 -15.18 -10.13
C SER A 136 27.05 -16.32 -10.42
N ALA A 137 27.58 -16.96 -9.37
CA ALA A 137 28.46 -18.13 -9.47
C ALA A 137 27.73 -19.47 -9.26
N GLY A 138 26.43 -19.45 -9.00
CA GLY A 138 25.66 -20.67 -8.75
C GLY A 138 25.37 -21.46 -10.01
N THR A 139 25.21 -22.76 -9.85
CA THR A 139 24.85 -23.70 -10.91
C THR A 139 23.40 -24.18 -10.81
N GLY A 140 22.77 -23.99 -9.65
CA GLY A 140 21.35 -24.18 -9.39
C GLY A 140 20.67 -22.92 -8.89
N ASN A 141 19.41 -23.06 -8.49
CA ASN A 141 18.61 -21.94 -7.99
C ASN A 141 18.97 -21.60 -6.54
N ALA A 142 18.99 -20.31 -6.23
CA ALA A 142 19.17 -19.80 -4.88
C ALA A 142 17.90 -19.14 -4.37
N ARG A 143 17.72 -19.14 -3.05
CA ARG A 143 16.51 -18.60 -2.42
C ARG A 143 16.86 -17.82 -1.17
N MET A 144 16.21 -16.67 -1.02
CA MET A 144 16.07 -15.99 0.27
C MET A 144 14.70 -16.35 0.85
N ALA A 145 14.67 -16.72 2.12
CA ALA A 145 13.44 -16.97 2.87
C ALA A 145 13.30 -16.00 4.02
N LEU A 146 12.06 -15.72 4.40
CA LEU A 146 11.77 -15.16 5.72
C LEU A 146 11.97 -16.22 6.80
N GLN A 147 12.54 -15.85 7.95
CA GLN A 147 12.74 -16.78 9.07
C GLN A 147 11.43 -17.27 9.69
N ARG A 148 10.41 -16.40 9.72
CA ARG A 148 9.09 -16.77 10.24
C ARG A 148 8.29 -17.53 9.21
N THR A 149 7.58 -18.53 9.72
CA THR A 149 6.55 -19.20 8.95
C THR A 149 5.27 -18.36 8.90
N VAL A 150 4.48 -18.61 7.87
CA VAL A 150 3.21 -17.95 7.58
C VAL A 150 2.16 -19.02 7.36
N ASP A 151 0.96 -18.76 7.89
CA ASP A 151 -0.20 -19.57 7.57
C ASP A 151 -0.71 -19.20 6.18
N SER A 152 -0.56 -20.12 5.24
CA SER A 152 -0.96 -19.96 3.85
C SER A 152 -2.27 -20.68 3.51
N THR A 153 -3.00 -21.19 4.51
CA THR A 153 -4.27 -21.93 4.32
C THR A 153 -5.46 -21.02 4.05
N GLY A 154 -5.42 -19.78 4.54
CA GLY A 154 -6.40 -18.72 4.33
C GLY A 154 -6.11 -17.87 3.08
N ASP A 155 -6.88 -16.79 2.91
CA ASP A 155 -6.50 -15.73 1.97
C ASP A 155 -5.24 -15.02 2.48
N TRP A 156 -4.38 -14.60 1.57
CA TRP A 156 -3.16 -13.87 1.87
C TRP A 156 -2.68 -13.13 0.63
N VAL A 157 -1.92 -12.08 0.89
CA VAL A 157 -1.11 -11.42 -0.14
C VAL A 157 0.31 -11.25 0.38
N ALA A 158 1.27 -11.51 -0.49
CA ALA A 158 2.68 -11.22 -0.31
C ALA A 158 3.11 -10.18 -1.32
N SER A 159 4.07 -9.35 -0.93
CA SER A 159 4.71 -8.43 -1.86
C SER A 159 6.14 -8.13 -1.45
N ALA A 160 6.94 -7.70 -2.40
CA ALA A 160 8.24 -7.13 -2.15
C ALA A 160 8.57 -6.16 -3.28
N TRP A 161 9.38 -5.15 -3.00
CA TRP A 161 10.02 -4.35 -4.04
C TRP A 161 11.29 -5.06 -4.48
N VAL A 162 11.38 -5.36 -5.77
CA VAL A 162 12.46 -6.21 -6.31
C VAL A 162 13.03 -5.62 -7.59
N ARG A 163 14.34 -5.78 -7.75
CA ARG A 163 15.03 -5.72 -9.04
C ARG A 163 15.94 -6.94 -9.17
N ALA A 164 16.19 -7.41 -10.39
CA ALA A 164 16.99 -8.61 -10.62
C ALA A 164 17.70 -8.60 -11.98
N THR A 165 18.84 -9.28 -12.09
CA THR A 165 19.57 -9.44 -13.37
C THR A 165 19.08 -10.63 -14.20
N GLY A 166 18.17 -11.43 -13.67
CA GLY A 166 17.63 -12.61 -14.32
C GLY A 166 16.26 -12.99 -13.76
N PRO A 167 15.72 -14.17 -14.13
CA PRO A 167 14.41 -14.63 -13.67
C PRO A 167 14.30 -14.61 -12.14
N PHE A 168 13.22 -14.00 -11.66
CA PHE A 168 12.90 -13.86 -10.24
C PHE A 168 11.48 -14.38 -9.98
N THR A 169 11.26 -14.99 -8.83
CA THR A 169 9.93 -15.38 -8.37
C THR A 169 9.74 -15.12 -6.88
N LEU A 170 8.66 -14.44 -6.53
CA LEU A 170 8.11 -14.43 -5.17
C LEU A 170 7.14 -15.61 -5.03
N ARG A 171 7.17 -16.38 -3.94
CA ARG A 171 6.22 -17.47 -3.68
C ARG A 171 6.17 -17.89 -2.21
N THR A 172 5.22 -18.75 -1.86
CA THR A 172 5.22 -19.45 -0.56
C THR A 172 5.17 -20.94 -0.71
N GLY A 173 5.88 -21.66 0.16
CA GLY A 173 5.93 -23.13 0.25
C GLY A 173 6.98 -23.78 -0.67
N TYR A 174 7.26 -25.08 -0.44
CA TYR A 174 8.51 -25.72 -0.92
C TYR A 174 8.38 -26.64 -2.17
N GLY A 175 7.27 -27.37 -2.38
CA GLY A 175 7.11 -28.31 -3.52
C GLY A 175 6.10 -27.91 -4.61
N GLY A 176 6.36 -28.30 -5.88
CA GLY A 176 5.39 -28.26 -6.99
C GLY A 176 5.27 -26.97 -7.82
N TYR A 177 6.19 -26.02 -7.61
CA TYR A 177 6.02 -24.65 -8.11
C TYR A 177 6.32 -24.49 -9.60
N PRO A 178 5.70 -23.48 -10.25
CA PRO A 178 6.04 -23.12 -11.61
C PRO A 178 7.54 -22.79 -11.72
N PRO A 179 8.14 -22.94 -12.90
CA PRO A 179 9.52 -22.55 -13.15
C PRO A 179 9.80 -21.13 -12.66
N ILE A 180 11.03 -20.88 -12.19
CA ILE A 180 11.44 -19.52 -11.83
C ILE A 180 11.23 -18.61 -13.03
N GLY A 181 10.52 -17.53 -12.81
CA GLY A 181 10.12 -16.57 -13.82
C GLY A 181 8.96 -15.69 -13.38
N GLN A 182 8.59 -14.79 -14.30
CA GLN A 182 7.45 -13.92 -14.17
C GLN A 182 6.16 -14.74 -14.33
N LEU A 183 5.22 -14.61 -13.39
CA LEU A 183 3.89 -15.20 -13.56
C LEU A 183 2.97 -14.22 -14.30
N PRO A 184 1.89 -14.71 -14.93
CA PRO A 184 0.91 -13.85 -15.57
C PRO A 184 0.41 -12.75 -14.62
N GLY A 185 0.47 -11.50 -15.09
CA GLY A 185 0.03 -10.31 -14.34
C GLY A 185 1.09 -9.66 -13.44
N ASP A 186 2.28 -10.24 -13.29
CA ASP A 186 3.37 -9.56 -12.58
C ASP A 186 3.96 -8.43 -13.42
N PRO A 187 4.51 -7.38 -12.77
CA PRO A 187 5.40 -6.45 -13.47
C PRO A 187 6.69 -7.16 -13.91
N ALA A 188 7.27 -6.71 -15.02
CA ALA A 188 8.57 -7.18 -15.46
C ALA A 188 9.64 -6.77 -14.44
N VAL A 189 10.37 -7.76 -13.92
CA VAL A 189 11.51 -7.52 -13.01
C VAL A 189 12.77 -7.38 -13.87
N THR A 190 13.43 -6.23 -13.76
CA THR A 190 14.67 -5.96 -14.50
C THR A 190 15.76 -5.48 -13.55
N SER A 191 16.99 -5.30 -14.04
CA SER A 191 18.10 -4.79 -13.23
C SER A 191 18.04 -3.27 -13.04
N GLY A 192 17.29 -2.56 -13.88
CA GLY A 192 17.30 -1.11 -14.00
C GLY A 192 16.42 -0.35 -13.00
N GLY A 193 15.53 -1.04 -12.28
CA GLY A 193 14.67 -0.38 -11.31
C GLY A 193 13.86 -1.35 -10.46
N TYR A 194 13.44 -0.88 -9.29
CA TYR A 194 12.59 -1.65 -8.39
C TYR A 194 11.14 -1.62 -8.84
N VAL A 195 10.52 -2.79 -8.86
CA VAL A 195 9.07 -2.95 -9.05
C VAL A 195 8.47 -3.71 -7.87
N ARG A 196 7.25 -3.36 -7.47
CA ARG A 196 6.55 -4.12 -6.42
C ARG A 196 5.90 -5.35 -7.02
N VAL A 197 6.52 -6.50 -6.83
CA VAL A 197 5.93 -7.79 -7.19
C VAL A 197 4.90 -8.21 -6.15
N ARG A 198 3.87 -8.95 -6.59
CA ARG A 198 2.83 -9.46 -5.70
C ARG A 198 2.58 -10.94 -5.90
N ARG A 199 2.15 -11.58 -4.82
CA ARG A 199 1.56 -12.92 -4.86
C ARG A 199 0.34 -12.96 -3.98
N ASP A 200 -0.68 -13.66 -4.44
CA ASP A 200 -1.83 -13.98 -3.62
C ASP A 200 -2.14 -15.47 -3.69
N ARG A 201 -3.11 -15.89 -2.88
CA ARG A 201 -3.58 -17.28 -2.82
C ARG A 201 -3.93 -17.86 -4.19
N THR A 202 -4.53 -17.07 -5.09
CA THR A 202 -5.02 -17.56 -6.38
C THR A 202 -3.88 -17.89 -7.34
N GLN A 203 -2.73 -17.24 -7.17
CA GLN A 203 -1.53 -17.45 -7.97
C GLN A 203 -0.64 -18.59 -7.48
N LYS A 204 -0.97 -19.22 -6.34
CA LYS A 204 -0.26 -20.40 -5.81
C LYS A 204 -0.72 -21.67 -6.55
N SER A 205 -0.11 -21.94 -7.72
CA SER A 205 -0.31 -23.20 -8.43
C SER A 205 0.50 -24.32 -7.77
N ALA A 206 -0.17 -25.31 -7.19
CA ALA A 206 0.39 -26.51 -6.55
C ALA A 206 1.51 -26.23 -5.52
N GLY A 207 1.15 -26.27 -4.24
CA GLY A 207 2.08 -26.04 -3.13
C GLY A 207 1.47 -26.43 -1.79
N ALA A 208 2.30 -26.65 -0.77
CA ALA A 208 1.82 -27.01 0.56
C ALA A 208 0.99 -25.85 1.13
N PHE A 209 -0.30 -26.10 1.43
CA PHE A 209 -1.12 -25.20 2.26
C PHE A 209 -0.80 -25.53 3.71
N ASN A 210 0.35 -25.07 4.18
CA ASN A 210 0.79 -25.34 5.53
C ASN A 210 0.78 -24.05 6.36
N ALA A 211 0.43 -24.19 7.63
CA ALA A 211 0.62 -23.21 8.69
C ALA A 211 2.11 -22.85 8.91
N ALA A 212 3.02 -23.71 8.43
CA ALA A 212 4.47 -23.58 8.54
C ALA A 212 5.16 -23.16 7.22
N ASP A 213 4.43 -22.58 6.26
CA ASP A 213 5.01 -22.13 5.00
C ASP A 213 5.93 -20.93 5.20
N VAL A 214 6.83 -20.65 4.25
CA VAL A 214 7.72 -19.48 4.29
C VAL A 214 7.56 -18.70 2.99
N LEU A 215 7.73 -17.38 3.06
CA LEU A 215 7.86 -16.53 1.87
C LEU A 215 9.27 -16.66 1.29
N TRP A 216 9.34 -17.09 0.03
CA TRP A 216 10.56 -17.28 -0.74
C TRP A 216 10.69 -16.21 -1.82
N CYS A 217 11.92 -15.73 -1.97
CA CYS A 217 12.39 -14.93 -3.10
C CYS A 217 13.45 -15.77 -3.83
N ASP A 218 13.09 -16.34 -4.98
CA ASP A 218 13.92 -17.25 -5.75
C ASP A 218 14.58 -16.53 -6.92
N ILE A 219 15.83 -16.93 -7.22
CA ILE A 219 16.55 -16.54 -8.43
C ILE A 219 17.22 -17.73 -9.10
N ALA A 220 17.31 -17.66 -10.43
CA ALA A 220 18.02 -18.65 -11.24
C ALA A 220 19.55 -18.60 -11.03
N SER A 221 20.25 -19.61 -11.50
CA SER A 221 21.71 -19.60 -11.63
C SER A 221 22.19 -18.43 -12.51
N GLY A 222 23.34 -17.85 -12.17
CA GLY A 222 23.91 -16.71 -12.89
C GLY A 222 23.24 -15.36 -12.61
N ALA A 223 22.24 -15.30 -11.72
CA ALA A 223 21.46 -14.08 -11.47
C ALA A 223 21.74 -13.45 -10.09
N LYS A 224 21.32 -12.18 -9.93
CA LYS A 224 21.24 -11.47 -8.65
C LYS A 224 19.85 -10.88 -8.48
N ALA A 225 19.38 -10.78 -7.23
CA ALA A 225 18.19 -9.99 -6.88
C ALA A 225 18.43 -9.13 -5.65
N TRP A 226 17.87 -7.92 -5.69
CA TRP A 226 17.79 -7.01 -4.57
C TRP A 226 16.34 -6.94 -4.12
N ILE A 227 16.08 -7.28 -2.86
CA ILE A 227 14.75 -7.37 -2.27
C ILE A 227 14.63 -6.34 -1.15
N ALA A 228 13.60 -5.49 -1.24
CA ALA A 228 13.28 -4.47 -0.26
C ALA A 228 11.80 -4.56 0.17
N LEU A 229 11.53 -4.14 1.40
CA LEU A 229 10.17 -4.05 1.96
C LEU A 229 9.32 -5.33 1.77
N PRO A 230 9.84 -6.54 2.11
CA PRO A 230 9.03 -7.75 2.04
C PRO A 230 7.84 -7.64 3.00
N GLN A 231 6.65 -7.94 2.49
CA GLN A 231 5.39 -7.82 3.21
C GLN A 231 4.54 -9.07 3.02
N TRP A 232 4.00 -9.59 4.12
CA TRP A 232 3.03 -10.68 4.13
C TRP A 232 1.80 -10.29 4.94
N GLU A 233 0.64 -10.27 4.30
CA GLU A 233 -0.63 -9.88 4.92
C GLU A 233 -1.61 -11.06 4.89
N PRO A 234 -1.93 -11.67 6.04
CA PRO A 234 -2.94 -12.73 6.12
C PRO A 234 -4.36 -12.13 6.02
N GLY A 235 -5.30 -12.94 5.54
CA GLY A 235 -6.72 -12.58 5.40
C GLY A 235 -7.00 -11.57 4.29
N ARG A 236 -6.14 -11.50 3.27
CA ARG A 236 -6.17 -10.46 2.22
C ARG A 236 -6.05 -11.07 0.83
N THR A 237 -6.72 -10.48 -0.15
CA THR A 237 -6.55 -10.81 -1.58
C THR A 237 -5.90 -9.68 -2.37
N GLY A 238 -5.91 -8.45 -1.84
CA GLY A 238 -5.26 -7.27 -2.40
C GLY A 238 -4.12 -6.75 -1.53
N MET A 239 -3.07 -6.21 -2.15
CA MET A 239 -1.97 -5.55 -1.44
C MET A 239 -2.45 -4.25 -0.83
N THR A 240 -2.09 -3.99 0.43
CA THR A 240 -2.19 -2.64 0.99
C THR A 240 -0.89 -1.87 0.79
N SER A 241 -0.90 -0.60 1.18
CA SER A 241 0.32 0.20 1.37
C SER A 241 1.38 -0.53 2.20
N ILE A 242 2.62 -0.06 2.11
CA ILE A 242 3.72 -0.63 2.89
C ILE A 242 3.45 -0.44 4.38
N ILE A 243 3.53 -1.52 5.14
CA ILE A 243 3.55 -1.54 6.59
C ILE A 243 5.00 -1.79 6.98
N GLN A 244 5.68 -0.72 7.41
CA GLN A 244 7.07 -0.79 7.79
C GLN A 244 7.26 -1.69 9.01
N THR A 245 8.36 -2.42 9.00
CA THR A 245 8.78 -3.36 10.04
C THR A 245 10.23 -3.05 10.43
N ASP A 246 10.55 -3.22 11.70
CA ASP A 246 11.91 -3.15 12.25
C ASP A 246 12.57 -4.53 12.39
N GLY A 247 11.97 -5.55 11.76
CA GLY A 247 12.32 -6.97 11.94
C GLY A 247 11.32 -7.72 12.84
N SER A 248 10.31 -7.03 13.35
CA SER A 248 9.16 -7.62 14.04
C SER A 248 7.86 -7.46 13.24
N MET A 249 6.84 -8.25 13.60
CA MET A 249 5.51 -8.11 12.97
C MET A 249 4.92 -6.77 13.37
N THR A 250 4.38 -6.04 12.40
CA THR A 250 3.79 -4.73 12.63
C THR A 250 2.40 -4.67 12.02
N SER A 251 1.49 -3.97 12.67
CA SER A 251 0.12 -3.76 12.18
C SER A 251 -0.13 -2.29 11.89
N ARG A 252 -0.90 -2.03 10.84
CA ARG A 252 -1.48 -0.73 10.53
C ARG A 252 -2.98 -0.80 10.87
N ALA A 253 -3.45 0.14 11.68
CA ALA A 253 -4.87 0.29 11.98
C ALA A 253 -5.66 0.80 10.76
N ALA A 254 -6.96 0.55 10.76
CA ALA A 254 -7.85 1.06 9.72
C ALA A 254 -7.92 2.60 9.77
N GLU A 255 -8.13 3.23 8.62
CA GLU A 255 -8.57 4.62 8.57
C GLU A 255 -10.07 4.77 8.79
N THR A 256 -10.45 5.85 9.46
CA THR A 256 -11.82 6.34 9.50
C THR A 256 -11.83 7.81 9.13
N LEU A 257 -12.56 8.16 8.07
CA LEU A 257 -12.83 9.55 7.73
C LEU A 257 -14.02 10.03 8.56
N VAL A 258 -13.85 11.11 9.31
CA VAL A 258 -14.91 11.75 10.08
C VAL A 258 -15.27 13.08 9.44
N LEU A 259 -16.53 13.21 9.07
CA LEU A 259 -17.12 14.45 8.57
C LEU A 259 -17.89 15.09 9.72
N SER A 260 -17.75 16.39 9.91
CA SER A 260 -18.49 17.13 10.95
C SER A 260 -19.38 18.21 10.32
N PRO A 261 -20.40 17.83 9.51
CA PRO A 261 -21.40 18.80 9.08
C PRO A 261 -22.27 19.22 10.29
N PRO A 262 -22.97 20.37 10.20
CA PRO A 262 -23.96 20.74 11.21
C PRO A 262 -25.00 19.63 11.43
N PRO A 263 -25.64 19.56 12.61
CA PRO A 263 -26.69 18.57 12.84
C PRO A 263 -27.81 18.67 11.80
N GLY A 264 -28.27 17.53 11.27
CA GLY A 264 -29.27 17.49 10.21
C GLY A 264 -29.40 16.11 9.57
N THR A 265 -30.28 16.02 8.57
CA THR A 265 -30.46 14.81 7.75
C THR A 265 -29.86 15.07 6.37
N TYR A 266 -28.97 14.18 5.93
CA TYR A 266 -28.21 14.35 4.69
C TYR A 266 -28.23 13.09 3.84
N ASP A 267 -28.18 13.25 2.53
CA ASP A 267 -27.71 12.17 1.65
C ASP A 267 -26.21 12.32 1.48
N ILE A 268 -25.45 11.25 1.76
CA ILE A 268 -23.99 11.28 1.71
C ILE A 268 -23.50 10.39 0.59
N THR A 269 -22.91 10.99 -0.44
CA THR A 269 -22.29 10.26 -1.54
C THR A 269 -20.77 10.28 -1.42
N VAL A 270 -20.16 9.09 -1.43
CA VAL A 270 -18.71 8.88 -1.52
C VAL A 270 -18.40 8.34 -2.91
N THR A 271 -17.55 9.04 -3.66
CA THR A 271 -17.08 8.62 -4.98
C THR A 271 -15.64 8.11 -4.88
N PHE A 272 -15.41 6.96 -5.50
CA PHE A 272 -14.12 6.28 -5.52
C PHE A 272 -13.37 6.50 -6.83
N ALA A 273 -12.08 6.18 -6.81
CA ALA A 273 -11.19 6.28 -7.97
C ALA A 273 -11.55 5.36 -9.14
N ASP A 274 -12.28 4.28 -8.90
CA ASP A 274 -12.80 3.37 -9.93
C ASP A 274 -14.10 3.89 -10.59
N GLY A 275 -14.56 5.08 -10.20
CA GLY A 275 -15.80 5.69 -10.67
C GLY A 275 -17.06 5.18 -9.96
N SER A 276 -16.95 4.13 -9.14
CA SER A 276 -18.06 3.67 -8.30
C SER A 276 -18.38 4.71 -7.22
N SER A 277 -19.63 4.71 -6.76
CA SER A 277 -20.05 5.56 -5.64
C SER A 277 -20.97 4.79 -4.71
N THR A 278 -20.93 5.14 -3.43
CA THR A 278 -21.90 4.68 -2.43
C THR A 278 -22.65 5.88 -1.88
N THR A 279 -23.98 5.78 -1.81
CA THR A 279 -24.82 6.81 -1.18
C THR A 279 -25.47 6.25 0.07
N THR A 280 -25.35 6.97 1.18
CA THR A 280 -26.16 6.74 2.38
C THR A 280 -27.27 7.77 2.39
N GLU A 281 -28.51 7.32 2.17
CA GLU A 281 -29.67 8.19 2.14
C GLU A 281 -30.17 8.50 3.56
N ASN A 282 -30.67 9.72 3.77
CA ASN A 282 -31.30 10.17 5.02
C ASN A 282 -30.45 9.92 6.29
N ALA A 283 -29.13 10.08 6.19
CA ALA A 283 -28.22 9.96 7.32
C ALA A 283 -28.48 11.09 8.33
N VAL A 284 -28.96 10.73 9.53
CA VAL A 284 -29.11 11.66 10.64
C VAL A 284 -27.73 11.90 11.26
N VAL A 285 -27.23 13.12 11.13
CA VAL A 285 -25.96 13.55 11.71
C VAL A 285 -26.26 14.40 12.94
N THR A 286 -25.79 13.97 14.11
CA THR A 286 -25.88 14.75 15.35
C THR A 286 -24.51 15.31 15.76
N ASP A 287 -23.45 14.48 15.67
CA ASP A 287 -22.08 14.83 16.11
C ASP A 287 -21.01 14.42 15.09
N GLY A 288 -21.40 14.32 13.82
CA GLY A 288 -20.55 13.90 12.71
C GLY A 288 -20.95 12.55 12.12
N PHE A 289 -20.35 12.25 10.97
CA PHE A 289 -20.57 11.02 10.21
C PHE A 289 -19.23 10.38 9.88
N SER A 290 -19.14 9.06 10.00
CA SER A 290 -17.92 8.32 9.71
C SER A 290 -18.05 7.48 8.44
N VAL A 291 -17.06 7.58 7.57
CA VAL A 291 -16.85 6.65 6.46
C VAL A 291 -15.76 5.69 6.89
N ALA A 292 -16.12 4.41 7.01
CA ALA A 292 -15.18 3.35 7.30
C ALA A 292 -14.23 3.12 6.11
N ALA A 293 -13.01 2.68 6.40
CA ALA A 293 -12.08 2.33 5.34
C ALA A 293 -12.62 1.21 4.43
N GLN A 294 -12.49 1.46 3.14
CA GLN A 294 -12.59 0.45 2.09
C GLN A 294 -11.21 0.34 1.44
N GLU A 295 -10.87 -0.75 0.75
CA GLU A 295 -9.62 -0.83 -0.05
C GLU A 295 -9.73 0.05 -1.32
N LYS A 296 -10.04 1.34 -1.15
CA LYS A 296 -10.35 2.26 -2.23
C LYS A 296 -9.85 3.68 -1.92
N ARG A 297 -9.53 4.41 -2.97
CA ARG A 297 -9.21 5.84 -2.92
C ARG A 297 -10.48 6.65 -3.09
N VAL A 298 -10.76 7.55 -2.15
CA VAL A 298 -11.87 8.52 -2.21
C VAL A 298 -11.44 9.74 -3.00
N THR A 299 -12.23 10.12 -4.00
CA THR A 299 -11.96 11.26 -4.91
C THR A 299 -12.95 12.41 -4.74
N MET A 300 -14.12 12.15 -4.17
CA MET A 300 -15.09 13.18 -3.80
C MET A 300 -15.99 12.67 -2.67
N VAL A 301 -16.33 13.56 -1.74
CA VAL A 301 -17.39 13.33 -0.75
C VAL A 301 -18.35 14.51 -0.81
N ARG A 302 -19.66 14.24 -0.79
CA ARG A 302 -20.71 15.26 -0.84
C ARG A 302 -21.85 14.90 0.11
N ALA A 303 -22.21 15.83 0.99
CA ALA A 303 -23.46 15.80 1.74
C ALA A 303 -24.45 16.81 1.11
N TYR A 304 -25.65 16.34 0.80
CA TYR A 304 -26.74 17.12 0.22
C TYR A 304 -27.70 17.61 1.29
#